data_AF-A0A965CEV1-F1
#
_entry.id   AF-A0A965CEV1-F1
#
_cell.length_a   1.000
_cell.length_b   1.000
_cell.length_c   1.000
_cell.angle_alpha   90.00
_cell.angle_beta   90.00
_cell.angle_gamma   90.00
#
_symmetry.space_group_name_H-M   'P 1'
#
loop_
_entity.id
_entity.type
_entity.pdbx_description
1 polymer ?
#
loop_
_entity_poly.entity_id
_entity_poly.type
_entity_poly.pdbx_seq_one_letter_code
_entity_poly.pdbx_strand_id
1 'polypeptide(L)' 'WRNISVQRVEPYTPDRKTPYPSFEVKLADGKKVHFDKIQESPELLLGRPDEGMMYHMPMDIGFTLMNPPINAGK' A
#
# COMPACT_ATOMS: atom_id res chain seq x y z
N TRP A 1 2.31 3.77 -9.35
CA TRP A 1 1.06 2.99 -9.26
C TRP A 1 0.44 2.57 -10.60
N ARG A 2 1.01 2.78 -11.79
CA ARG A 2 0.27 2.42 -13.02
C ARG A 2 0.21 0.92 -13.33
N ASN A 3 1.21 0.14 -12.93
CA ASN A 3 1.33 -1.30 -13.27
C ASN A 3 1.87 -2.13 -12.09
N ILE A 4 1.25 -2.05 -10.91
CA ILE A 4 1.65 -2.90 -9.78
C ILE A 4 0.83 -4.19 -9.86
N SER A 5 1.50 -5.33 -9.98
CA SER A 5 0.84 -6.63 -9.91
C SER A 5 0.52 -6.95 -8.45
N VAL A 6 -0.77 -7.05 -8.14
CA VAL A 6 -1.27 -7.45 -6.82
C VAL A 6 -1.70 -8.91 -6.92
N GLN A 7 -1.35 -9.73 -5.93
CA GLN A 7 -1.71 -11.15 -5.93
C GLN A 7 -3.19 -11.36 -5.61
N ARG A 8 -3.71 -10.60 -4.64
CA ARG A 8 -5.11 -10.68 -4.21
C ARG A 8 -5.58 -9.34 -3.68
N VAL A 9 -6.86 -9.07 -3.89
CA VAL A 9 -7.59 -7.97 -3.24
C VAL A 9 -8.77 -8.56 -2.49
N GLU A 10 -8.96 -8.15 -1.24
CA GLU A 10 -10.10 -8.60 -0.42
C GLU A 10 -10.77 -7.44 0.31
N PRO A 11 -12.06 -7.55 0.66
CA PRO A 11 -12.74 -6.54 1.46
C PRO A 11 -12.07 -6.35 2.82
N TYR A 12 -11.90 -5.10 3.22
CA TYR A 12 -11.27 -4.70 4.47
C TYR A 12 -12.15 -3.73 5.23
N THR A 13 -12.44 -4.06 6.48
CA THR A 13 -13.08 -3.13 7.41
C THR A 13 -11.99 -2.44 8.23
N PRO A 14 -11.67 -1.16 7.97
CA PRO A 14 -10.64 -0.46 8.69
C PRO A 14 -10.99 -0.32 10.17
N ASP A 15 -10.13 -0.86 11.03
CA ASP A 15 -10.21 -0.62 12.46
C ASP A 15 -9.64 0.76 12.79
N ARG A 16 -10.52 1.75 12.91
CA ARG A 16 -10.14 3.14 13.21
C ARG A 16 -9.58 3.35 14.62
N LYS A 17 -9.59 2.33 15.49
CA LYS A 17 -9.05 2.41 16.84
C LYS A 17 -7.60 1.94 16.92
N THR A 18 -7.15 1.15 15.94
CA THR A 18 -5.79 0.64 15.88
C THR A 18 -4.91 1.54 15.02
N PRO A 19 -3.88 2.21 15.58
CA PRO A 19 -2.95 2.96 14.76
C PRO A 19 -1.99 1.99 14.04
N TYR A 20 -2.12 1.93 12.72
CA TYR A 20 -1.15 1.21 11.87
C TYR A 20 -0.05 2.16 11.38
N PRO A 21 1.20 1.69 11.21
CA PRO A 21 2.17 2.41 10.40
C PRO A 21 1.58 2.64 9.02
N SER A 22 1.75 3.83 8.45
CA SER A 22 1.09 4.19 7.20
C SER A 22 1.97 5.09 6.33
N PHE A 23 1.63 5.17 5.05
CA PHE A 23 2.29 6.06 4.11
C PHE A 23 1.31 6.59 3.07
N GLU A 24 1.63 7.76 2.52
CA GLU A 24 0.88 8.36 1.43
C GLU A 24 1.65 8.20 0.12
N VAL A 25 0.95 7.85 -0.95
CA VAL A 25 1.50 7.91 -2.31
C VAL A 25 0.80 8.98 -3.11
N LYS A 26 1.60 9.88 -3.65
CA LYS A 26 1.12 10.91 -4.58
C LYS A 26 0.96 10.31 -5.97
N LEU A 27 -0.25 10.41 -6.50
CA LEU A 27 -0.59 10.03 -7.86
C LEU A 27 -0.20 11.15 -8.85
N ALA A 28 -0.14 10.81 -10.13
CA ALA A 28 0.22 11.73 -11.19
C ALA A 28 -0.78 12.90 -11.35
N ASP A 29 -2.04 12.71 -10.93
CA ASP A 29 -3.07 13.75 -10.90
C ASP A 29 -2.95 14.67 -9.67
N GLY A 30 -1.93 14.47 -8.83
CA GLY A 30 -1.69 15.25 -7.62
C GLY A 30 -2.47 14.78 -6.40
N LYS A 31 -3.40 13.82 -6.54
CA LYS A 31 -4.09 13.22 -5.40
C LYS A 31 -3.13 12.37 -4.59
N LYS A 32 -3.47 12.19 -3.31
CA LYS A 32 -2.74 11.30 -2.42
C LYS A 32 -3.64 10.13 -2.07
N VAL A 33 -3.04 8.94 -2.03
CA VAL A 33 -3.71 7.74 -1.55
C VAL A 33 -3.00 7.29 -0.29
N HIS A 34 -3.78 7.07 0.77
CA HIS A 34 -3.30 6.64 2.07
C HIS A 34 -3.33 5.12 2.17
N PHE A 35 -2.24 4.54 2.65
CA PHE A 35 -2.12 3.09 2.89
C PHE A 35 -1.75 2.82 4.33
N ASP A 36 -2.52 1.95 4.97
CA ASP A 36 -2.17 1.36 6.25
C ASP A 36 -1.35 0.08 6.00
N LYS A 37 -0.20 -0.01 6.66
CA LYS A 37 0.67 -1.17 6.60
C LYS A 37 0.25 -2.17 7.67
N ILE A 38 -0.51 -3.16 7.26
CA ILE A 38 -1.08 -4.17 8.16
C ILE A 38 -0.04 -5.23 8.50
N GLN A 39 0.74 -5.66 7.50
CA GLN A 39 1.80 -6.67 7.65
C GLN A 39 2.87 -6.49 6.57
N GLU A 40 4.14 -6.73 6.88
CA GLU A 40 5.24 -6.67 5.90
C GLU A 40 5.76 -8.04 5.43
N SER A 41 5.57 -9.10 6.21
CA SER A 41 6.10 -10.44 5.94
C SER A 41 5.15 -11.50 6.52
N PRO A 42 4.94 -12.66 5.85
CA PRO A 42 5.62 -13.19 4.67
C PRO A 42 5.15 -12.61 3.32
N GLU A 43 4.10 -11.79 3.33
CA GLU A 43 3.65 -10.97 2.21
C GLU A 43 3.27 -9.58 2.72
N LEU A 44 3.33 -8.56 1.86
CA LEU A 44 2.98 -7.20 2.23
C LEU A 44 1.46 -7.03 2.12
N LEU A 45 0.83 -6.72 3.25
CA LEU A 45 -0.60 -6.40 3.34
C LEU A 45 -0.77 -4.89 3.53
N LEU A 46 -1.41 -4.26 2.54
CA LEU A 46 -1.74 -2.85 2.57
C LEU A 46 -3.25 -2.66 2.63
N GLY A 47 -3.72 -2.02 3.70
CA GLY A 47 -5.10 -1.59 3.85
C GLY A 47 -5.32 -0.23 3.17
N ARG A 48 -6.43 -0.10 2.46
CA ARG A 48 -6.98 1.16 1.94
C ARG A 48 -8.28 1.49 2.66
N PRO A 49 -8.24 2.29 3.73
CA PRO A 49 -9.43 2.65 4.48
C PRO A 49 -10.43 3.49 3.68
N ASP A 50 -9.95 4.19 2.65
CA ASP A 50 -10.75 5.00 1.74
C ASP A 50 -11.63 4.13 0.82
N GLU A 51 -11.12 3.00 0.36
CA GLU A 51 -11.84 2.05 -0.50
C GLU A 51 -12.44 0.85 0.25
N GLY A 52 -12.00 0.61 1.49
CA GLY A 52 -12.36 -0.59 2.25
C GLY A 52 -11.79 -1.87 1.64
N MET A 53 -10.55 -1.82 1.13
CA MET A 53 -9.89 -2.93 0.46
C MET A 53 -8.52 -3.24 1.08
N MET A 54 -8.16 -4.52 1.15
CA MET A 54 -6.82 -5.00 1.49
C MET A 54 -6.13 -5.50 0.23
N TYR A 55 -4.87 -5.13 0.04
CA TYR A 55 -4.04 -5.58 -1.06
C TYR A 55 -2.96 -6.52 -0.56
N HIS A 56 -2.90 -7.71 -1.14
CA HIS A 56 -1.85 -8.70 -0.91
C HIS A 56 -0.81 -8.56 -2.00
N MET A 57 0.38 -8.12 -1.61
CA MET A 57 1.49 -7.95 -2.52
C MET A 57 2.60 -8.94 -2.21
N PRO A 58 3.20 -9.55 -3.25
CA PRO A 58 4.37 -10.39 -3.04
C PRO A 58 5.53 -9.55 -2.50
N MET A 59 6.40 -10.20 -1.73
CA MET A 59 7.47 -9.56 -0.96
C MET A 59 8.41 -8.68 -1.79
N ASP A 60 8.74 -9.10 -3.01
CA ASP A 60 9.62 -8.38 -3.94
C ASP A 60 9.03 -7.02 -4.35
N ILE A 61 7.74 -7.01 -4.69
CA ILE A 61 6.98 -5.79 -5.01
C ILE A 61 6.82 -4.94 -3.75
N GLY A 62 6.46 -5.57 -2.62
CA GLY A 62 6.27 -4.87 -1.36
C GLY A 62 7.53 -4.15 -0.88
N PHE A 63 8.68 -4.80 -0.96
CA PHE A 63 9.97 -4.20 -0.62
C PHE A 63 10.29 -2.99 -1.50
N THR A 64 10.04 -3.08 -2.80
CA THR A 64 10.25 -1.97 -3.76
C THR A 64 9.35 -0.78 -3.46
N LEU A 65 8.11 -1.03 -3.03
CA LEU A 65 7.15 0.02 -2.67
C LEU A 65 7.49 0.71 -1.36
N MET A 66 7.97 -0.06 -0.37
CA MET A 66 8.39 0.46 0.93
C MET A 66 9.75 1.19 0.86
N ASN A 67 10.58 0.86 -0.14
CA ASN A 67 11.88 1.48 -0.38
C ASN A 67 11.96 2.01 -1.82
N PRO A 68 11.19 3.05 -2.18
CA PRO A 68 11.28 3.61 -3.52
C PRO A 68 12.70 4.16 -3.75
N PRO A 69 13.31 3.91 -4.91
CA PRO A 69 14.64 4.42 -5.18
C PRO A 69 14.61 5.95 -5.15
N ILE A 70 15.59 6.55 -4.49
CA ILE A 70 15.72 8.00 -4.25
C ILE A 70 15.68 8.82 -5.57
N ASN A 71 15.89 8.17 -6.73
CA ASN A 71 15.87 8.77 -8.06
C ASN A 71 14.58 8.57 -8.87
N ALA A 72 13.51 7.99 -8.31
CA ALA A 72 12.26 7.73 -9.05
C ALA A 72 11.44 8.99 -9.41
N GLY A 73 11.90 10.17 -9.00
CA GLY A 73 11.23 11.46 -9.20
C GLY A 73 11.92 12.42 -10.18
N LYS A 74 12.84 11.96 -11.03
CA LYS A 74 13.40 12.78 -12.13
C LYS A 74 12.71 12.51 -13.44
#